data_AF-A0A179F569-F1
#
_entry.id   AF-A0A179F569-F1
#
_cell.length_a   1.000
_cell.length_b   1.000
_cell.length_c   1.000
_cell.angle_alpha   90.00
_cell.angle_beta   90.00
_cell.angle_gamma   90.00
#
_symmetry.space_group_name_H-M   'P 1'
#
loop_
_entity.id
_entity.type
_entity.pdbx_description
1 polymer ?
#
loop_
_entity_poly.entity_id
_entity_poly.type
_entity_poly.pdbx_seq_one_letter_code
_entity_poly.pdbx_strand_id
1 'polypeptide(L)'
;MASAYGSLHTCKPPSSQDAKPPVLYTTESEQNRNRRSAWKLIRNIVIVALMVIWVTHGTYSFAPTFRKCNTHKTKQETHAANAQIPNRMHYVKLLDNPGSVNELSFHFMEYLSVYAAWYYWRPDTIYLHTNAVHDTISGARDGFAGKWAKLILQIPNIKILRVTVPSVAGYTLSRNLQTEVVAAAAVRDLGGVYSAFDVHALQDIQAYRHSGFPSVLAASGDTGVSHDFFMSKRDAMLVTAWEDRLEQAYALGAGSIGETILPGVVGSIMRIAPQELRLMDTMSFVTDQDNSTMSNMLYHVPETGAEDSSKKQPDSGNLKQIEFEFIDWSNTHLVQLTDPQDRKWTGNRSEYVTPRHILDRRSNFARALYPIAKILHDKGLLQLDEEFY
;
A
#
# COMPACT_ATOMS: atom_id res chain seq x y z
N MET A 1 45.28 39.15 -62.80
CA MET A 1 45.89 38.71 -64.08
C MET A 1 44.99 37.65 -64.70
N ALA A 2 44.64 37.82 -65.98
CA ALA A 2 43.91 36.92 -66.90
C ALA A 2 42.47 36.53 -66.48
N SER A 3 41.41 37.12 -67.03
CA SER A 3 40.87 37.01 -68.41
C SER A 3 40.59 35.57 -68.84
N ALA A 4 39.30 35.25 -69.01
CA ALA A 4 38.88 34.12 -69.85
C ALA A 4 37.54 34.44 -70.53
N TYR A 5 37.64 34.52 -71.85
CA TYR A 5 36.62 34.63 -72.88
C TYR A 5 35.89 33.31 -73.12
N GLY A 6 34.71 33.43 -73.74
CA GLY A 6 34.16 32.48 -74.71
C GLY A 6 33.19 31.43 -74.12
N SER A 7 31.99 31.13 -74.62
CA SER A 7 31.22 31.37 -75.85
C SER A 7 30.57 30.03 -76.24
N LEU A 8 29.24 30.05 -76.37
CA LEU A 8 28.36 29.25 -77.24
C LEU A 8 28.35 27.71 -77.11
N HIS A 9 27.17 27.15 -76.79
CA HIS A 9 26.49 26.17 -77.65
C HIS A 9 25.00 25.97 -77.27
N THR A 10 24.14 26.48 -78.17
CA THR A 10 22.92 25.87 -78.76
C THR A 10 21.88 25.10 -77.92
N CYS A 11 20.73 25.77 -77.79
CA CYS A 11 19.33 25.32 -77.97
C CYS A 11 18.89 23.88 -77.64
N LYS A 12 18.07 23.76 -76.59
CA LYS A 12 16.96 22.79 -76.46
C LYS A 12 15.73 23.54 -75.89
N PRO A 13 14.50 23.29 -76.36
CA PRO A 13 13.32 24.12 -76.05
C PRO A 13 12.82 23.94 -74.61
N PRO A 14 12.26 24.98 -73.98
CA PRO A 14 11.64 24.87 -72.66
C PRO A 14 10.27 24.19 -72.74
N SER A 15 10.13 23.10 -72.00
CA SER A 15 8.88 22.42 -71.68
C SER A 15 8.07 23.22 -70.66
N SER A 16 6.84 23.57 -71.01
CA SER A 16 5.67 23.87 -70.17
C SER A 16 5.90 24.02 -68.64
N GLN A 17 6.15 25.26 -68.22
CA GLN A 17 5.52 25.89 -67.04
C GLN A 17 4.05 26.18 -67.40
N ASP A 18 3.03 26.23 -66.54
CA ASP A 18 2.88 26.23 -65.09
C ASP A 18 1.38 26.01 -64.81
N ALA A 19 1.03 25.17 -63.83
CA ALA A 19 -0.16 25.32 -62.98
C ALA A 19 -0.11 24.27 -61.86
N LYS A 20 0.61 24.58 -60.76
CA LYS A 20 0.44 23.85 -59.50
C LYS A 20 -0.86 24.32 -58.82
N PRO A 21 -1.77 23.40 -58.42
CA PRO A 21 -2.91 23.77 -57.59
C PRO A 21 -2.45 24.15 -56.17
N PRO A 22 -3.23 24.98 -55.45
CA PRO A 22 -2.90 25.42 -54.10
C PRO A 22 -2.81 24.21 -53.15
N VAL A 23 -1.67 24.07 -52.49
CA VAL A 23 -1.46 23.09 -51.42
C VAL A 23 -2.17 23.62 -50.17
N LEU A 24 -3.35 23.04 -49.86
CA LEU A 24 -3.98 23.16 -48.55
C LEU A 24 -3.14 22.36 -47.54
N TYR A 25 -2.26 23.04 -46.81
CA TYR A 25 -1.67 22.50 -45.59
C TYR A 25 -2.72 22.53 -44.48
N THR A 26 -3.55 21.49 -44.37
CA THR A 26 -4.15 21.14 -43.09
C THR A 26 -3.11 20.33 -42.33
N THR A 27 -2.51 20.94 -41.31
CA THR A 27 -1.48 20.31 -40.49
C THR A 27 -2.03 19.08 -39.77
N GLU A 28 -1.42 17.92 -39.99
CA GLU A 28 -1.65 16.64 -39.28
C GLU A 28 -1.68 16.78 -37.74
N SER A 29 -1.09 17.86 -37.21
CA SER A 29 -1.09 18.22 -35.79
C SER A 29 -2.48 18.59 -35.26
N GLU A 30 -3.34 19.24 -36.05
CA GLU A 30 -4.70 19.60 -35.65
C GLU A 30 -5.63 18.38 -35.64
N GLN A 31 -5.46 17.48 -36.60
CA GLN A 31 -6.25 16.25 -36.68
C GLN A 31 -5.94 15.31 -35.48
N ASN A 32 -4.67 15.24 -35.06
CA ASN A 32 -4.26 14.49 -33.88
C ASN A 32 -4.68 15.15 -32.55
N ARG A 33 -4.72 16.49 -32.49
CA ARG A 33 -5.22 17.22 -31.31
C ARG A 33 -6.73 17.03 -31.13
N ASN A 34 -7.48 17.03 -32.24
CA ASN A 34 -8.92 16.80 -32.23
C ASN A 34 -9.26 15.35 -31.86
N ARG A 35 -8.47 14.35 -32.30
CA ARG A 35 -8.64 12.96 -31.86
C ARG A 35 -8.39 12.77 -30.36
N ARG A 36 -7.34 13.39 -29.81
CA ARG A 36 -7.06 13.32 -28.36
C ARG A 36 -8.13 14.02 -27.51
N SER A 37 -8.69 15.12 -28.01
CA SER A 37 -9.80 15.82 -27.37
C SER A 37 -11.08 14.98 -27.38
N ALA A 38 -11.42 14.36 -28.53
CA ALA A 38 -12.56 13.47 -28.65
C ALA A 38 -12.45 12.24 -27.73
N TRP A 39 -11.26 11.64 -27.60
CA TRP A 39 -11.03 10.53 -26.67
C TRP A 39 -11.21 10.91 -25.21
N LYS A 40 -10.78 12.11 -24.80
CA LYS A 40 -11.01 12.61 -23.44
C LYS A 40 -12.50 12.84 -23.18
N LEU A 41 -13.23 13.37 -24.16
CA LEU A 41 -14.67 13.59 -24.04
C LEU A 41 -15.44 12.28 -23.96
N ILE A 42 -15.13 11.30 -24.82
CA ILE A 42 -15.75 9.97 -24.79
C ILE A 42 -15.47 9.28 -23.46
N ARG A 43 -14.22 9.31 -22.97
CA ARG A 43 -13.86 8.75 -21.67
C ARG A 43 -14.66 9.37 -20.53
N ASN A 44 -14.80 10.70 -20.52
CA ASN A 44 -15.56 11.40 -19.48
C ASN A 44 -17.06 11.10 -19.57
N ILE A 45 -17.62 10.99 -20.78
CA ILE A 45 -19.03 10.58 -20.99
C ILE A 45 -19.26 9.16 -20.46
N VAL A 46 -18.35 8.22 -20.70
CA VAL A 46 -18.45 6.85 -20.19
C VAL A 46 -18.38 6.81 -18.67
N ILE A 47 -17.45 7.57 -18.06
CA ILE A 47 -17.34 7.66 -16.58
C ILE A 47 -18.62 8.22 -15.96
N VAL A 48 -19.15 9.31 -16.53
CA VAL A 48 -20.40 9.93 -16.05
C VAL A 48 -21.59 8.98 -16.25
N ALA A 49 -21.67 8.30 -17.39
CA ALA A 49 -22.72 7.32 -17.64
C ALA A 49 -22.68 6.15 -16.64
N LEU A 50 -21.48 5.64 -16.31
CA LEU A 50 -21.30 4.59 -15.30
C LEU A 50 -21.66 5.07 -13.90
N MET A 51 -21.28 6.30 -13.52
CA MET A 51 -21.70 6.90 -12.25
C MET A 51 -23.22 7.10 -12.20
N VAL A 52 -23.86 7.56 -13.27
CA VAL A 52 -25.31 7.74 -13.33
C VAL A 52 -26.02 6.40 -13.25
N ILE A 53 -25.55 5.36 -13.94
CA ILE A 53 -26.09 4.00 -13.82
C ILE A 53 -25.92 3.51 -12.38
N TRP A 54 -24.76 3.72 -11.75
CA TRP A 54 -24.51 3.31 -10.37
C TRP A 54 -25.35 4.07 -9.34
N VAL A 55 -25.59 5.38 -9.52
CA VAL A 55 -26.45 6.18 -8.62
C VAL A 55 -27.93 5.86 -8.85
N THR A 56 -28.35 5.65 -10.09
CA THR A 56 -29.77 5.38 -10.43
C THR A 56 -30.18 3.92 -10.23
N HIS A 57 -29.24 2.97 -10.32
CA HIS A 57 -29.49 1.54 -10.09
C HIS A 57 -28.90 1.04 -8.76
N GLY A 58 -28.05 1.82 -8.09
CA GLY A 58 -27.54 1.52 -6.74
C GLY A 58 -28.59 1.68 -5.63
N THR A 59 -29.80 2.16 -5.96
CA THR A 59 -30.97 2.13 -5.08
C THR A 59 -31.86 0.90 -5.30
N TYR A 60 -31.52 -0.02 -6.23
CA TYR A 60 -32.07 -1.37 -6.13
C TYR A 60 -31.58 -1.94 -4.81
N SER A 61 -32.52 -2.05 -3.88
CA SER A 61 -32.35 -2.69 -2.58
C SER A 61 -31.87 -4.12 -2.75
N PHE A 62 -30.57 -4.29 -2.96
CA PHE A 62 -29.88 -5.49 -2.54
C PHE A 62 -29.75 -5.38 -1.03
N ALA A 63 -30.85 -5.69 -0.34
CA ALA A 63 -30.75 -6.20 1.00
C ALA A 63 -29.74 -7.34 0.92
N PRO A 64 -28.60 -7.27 1.62
CA PRO A 64 -27.67 -8.39 1.64
C PRO A 64 -28.47 -9.62 2.04
N THR A 65 -28.47 -10.65 1.20
CA THR A 65 -28.83 -11.99 1.65
C THR A 65 -27.73 -12.42 2.60
N PHE A 66 -27.77 -11.92 3.83
CA PHE A 66 -27.14 -12.57 4.95
C PHE A 66 -27.69 -13.99 4.94
N ARG A 67 -26.88 -14.93 4.47
CA ARG A 67 -27.14 -16.34 4.78
C ARG A 67 -27.33 -16.39 6.28
N LYS A 68 -28.54 -16.71 6.73
CA LYS A 68 -28.80 -17.05 8.13
C LYS A 68 -27.75 -18.09 8.49
N CYS A 69 -26.77 -17.72 9.31
CA CYS A 69 -25.91 -18.68 9.96
C CYS A 69 -26.84 -19.67 10.67
N ASN A 70 -26.79 -20.94 10.26
CA ASN A 70 -27.51 -22.00 10.94
C ASN A 70 -27.07 -22.00 12.40
N THR A 71 -27.96 -21.56 13.29
CA THR A 71 -27.84 -21.71 14.73
C THR A 71 -27.93 -23.20 15.07
N HIS A 72 -26.80 -23.90 15.01
CA HIS A 72 -26.64 -25.13 15.78
C HIS A 72 -26.48 -24.74 17.24
N LYS A 73 -27.59 -24.84 17.99
CA LYS A 73 -27.59 -24.92 19.44
C LYS A 73 -26.74 -26.11 19.88
N THR A 74 -25.55 -25.90 20.44
CA THR A 74 -25.00 -26.78 21.49
C THR A 74 -23.96 -26.04 22.35
N LYS A 75 -24.22 -26.04 23.66
CA LYS A 75 -23.35 -25.72 24.82
C LYS A 75 -22.90 -24.27 25.04
N GLN A 76 -23.67 -23.64 25.92
CA GLN A 76 -23.52 -22.33 26.54
C GLN A 76 -22.45 -22.30 27.66
N GLU A 77 -21.33 -23.03 27.52
CA GLU A 77 -20.26 -23.13 28.56
C GLU A 77 -18.86 -22.68 28.10
N THR A 78 -18.73 -21.98 26.96
CA THR A 78 -17.44 -21.40 26.49
C THR A 78 -17.56 -19.97 25.96
N HIS A 79 -18.56 -19.20 26.38
CA HIS A 79 -18.79 -17.85 25.83
C HIS A 79 -17.73 -16.80 26.20
N ALA A 80 -16.95 -16.99 27.26
CA ALA A 80 -15.89 -16.04 27.64
C ALA A 80 -14.57 -16.26 26.85
N ALA A 81 -14.26 -17.49 26.44
CA ALA A 81 -13.02 -17.82 25.71
C ALA A 81 -13.11 -17.58 24.19
N ASN A 82 -14.33 -17.48 23.64
CA ASN A 82 -14.59 -17.30 22.20
C ASN A 82 -14.84 -15.83 21.78
N ALA A 83 -14.73 -14.87 22.71
CA ALA A 83 -15.05 -13.48 22.45
C ALA A 83 -13.86 -12.62 21.99
N GLN A 84 -12.64 -13.18 21.90
CA GLN A 84 -11.43 -12.42 21.61
C GLN A 84 -10.90 -12.67 20.19
N ILE A 85 -10.30 -11.65 19.59
CA ILE A 85 -9.53 -11.80 18.34
C ILE A 85 -8.23 -12.57 18.65
N PRO A 86 -7.98 -13.73 17.99
CA PRO A 86 -6.78 -14.54 18.21
C PRO A 86 -5.48 -13.74 18.07
N ASN A 87 -4.43 -14.07 18.82
CA ASN A 87 -3.12 -13.43 18.67
C ASN A 87 -2.29 -14.11 17.57
N ARG A 88 -2.86 -14.20 16.37
CA ARG A 88 -2.24 -14.80 15.20
C ARG A 88 -1.94 -13.71 14.19
N MET A 89 -0.73 -13.67 13.70
CA MET A 89 -0.26 -12.65 12.76
C MET A 89 -0.26 -13.17 11.34
N HIS A 90 -0.62 -12.33 10.38
CA HIS A 90 -0.70 -12.65 8.97
C HIS A 90 0.05 -11.59 8.15
N TYR A 91 1.06 -12.03 7.41
CA TYR A 91 1.76 -11.25 6.39
C TYR A 91 1.61 -11.94 5.04
N VAL A 92 1.61 -11.18 3.95
CA VAL A 92 1.43 -11.71 2.59
C VAL A 92 2.56 -11.19 1.70
N LYS A 93 3.34 -12.11 1.10
CA LYS A 93 4.38 -11.81 0.11
C LYS A 93 4.21 -12.71 -1.11
N LEU A 94 3.66 -12.16 -2.19
CA LEU A 94 3.44 -12.88 -3.44
C LEU A 94 4.57 -12.57 -4.44
N LEU A 95 5.06 -13.61 -5.11
CA LEU A 95 6.18 -13.56 -6.05
C LEU A 95 5.66 -13.59 -7.50
N ASP A 96 6.38 -12.93 -8.41
CA ASP A 96 6.12 -13.00 -9.86
C ASP A 96 6.65 -14.32 -10.42
N ASN A 97 7.84 -14.73 -9.99
CA ASN A 97 8.47 -16.02 -10.25
C ASN A 97 8.63 -16.81 -8.93
N PRO A 98 7.67 -17.70 -8.61
CA PRO A 98 7.68 -18.50 -7.39
C PRO A 98 8.91 -19.39 -7.20
N GLY A 99 9.67 -19.66 -8.26
CA GLY A 99 10.90 -20.47 -8.24
C GLY A 99 12.18 -19.66 -8.04
N SER A 100 12.12 -18.32 -8.08
CA SER A 100 13.28 -17.45 -7.89
C SER A 100 13.54 -17.21 -6.41
N VAL A 101 14.70 -17.64 -5.90
CA VAL A 101 15.09 -17.41 -4.50
C VAL A 101 15.18 -15.91 -4.17
N ASN A 102 15.65 -15.10 -5.13
CA ASN A 102 15.87 -13.68 -4.94
C ASN A 102 14.57 -12.87 -4.84
N GLU A 103 13.45 -13.42 -5.32
CA GLU A 103 12.16 -12.73 -5.21
C GLU A 103 11.54 -12.84 -3.81
N LEU A 104 11.92 -13.86 -3.03
CA LEU A 104 11.58 -13.92 -1.60
C LEU A 104 12.56 -13.09 -0.75
N SER A 105 13.03 -11.96 -1.29
CA SER A 105 13.85 -10.99 -0.58
C SER A 105 12.98 -10.00 0.18
N PHE A 106 13.58 -9.43 1.22
CA PHE A 106 12.97 -8.41 2.05
C PHE A 106 13.96 -7.27 2.29
N HIS A 107 13.45 -6.10 2.61
CA HIS A 107 14.23 -4.92 2.98
C HIS A 107 14.30 -4.77 4.50
N PHE A 108 15.22 -3.90 4.95
CA PHE A 108 15.37 -3.53 6.35
C PHE A 108 14.04 -3.15 7.02
N MET A 109 13.24 -2.32 6.36
CA MET A 109 11.96 -1.83 6.91
C MET A 109 10.94 -2.96 7.05
N GLU A 110 10.86 -3.88 6.09
CA GLU A 110 9.98 -5.05 6.18
C GLU A 110 10.40 -5.95 7.36
N TYR A 111 11.71 -6.17 7.55
CA TYR A 111 12.20 -6.90 8.74
C TYR A 111 11.85 -6.18 10.04
N LEU A 112 12.04 -4.86 10.10
CA LEU A 112 11.72 -4.05 11.27
C LEU A 112 10.23 -4.14 11.63
N SER A 113 9.34 -4.11 10.63
CA SER A 113 7.90 -4.32 10.81
C SER A 113 7.59 -5.66 11.49
N VAL A 114 8.08 -6.78 10.91
CA VAL A 114 7.80 -8.12 11.45
C VAL A 114 8.41 -8.29 12.84
N TYR A 115 9.62 -7.79 13.06
CA TYR A 115 10.29 -7.89 14.36
C TYR A 115 9.58 -7.07 15.43
N ALA A 116 9.12 -5.86 15.10
CA ALA A 116 8.36 -5.02 16.01
C ALA A 116 7.05 -5.69 16.41
N ALA A 117 6.30 -6.24 15.46
CA ALA A 117 5.08 -6.98 15.73
C ALA A 117 5.33 -8.22 16.62
N TRP A 118 6.38 -8.99 16.34
CA TRP A 118 6.80 -10.12 17.18
C TRP A 118 7.13 -9.68 18.61
N TYR A 119 7.89 -8.59 18.75
CA TYR A 119 8.37 -8.08 20.03
C TYR A 119 7.24 -7.51 20.90
N TYR A 120 6.41 -6.61 20.33
CA TYR A 120 5.37 -5.93 21.09
C TYR A 120 4.13 -6.81 21.27
N TRP A 121 3.68 -7.54 20.24
CA TRP A 121 2.39 -8.24 20.28
C TRP A 121 2.49 -9.67 20.76
N ARG A 122 3.71 -10.24 20.74
CA ARG A 122 3.99 -11.62 21.20
C ARG A 122 2.99 -12.64 20.61
N PRO A 123 2.84 -12.72 19.28
CA PRO A 123 1.86 -13.57 18.64
C PRO A 123 2.15 -15.06 18.91
N ASP A 124 1.07 -15.84 19.03
CA ASP A 124 1.14 -17.31 19.19
C ASP A 124 1.73 -17.96 17.93
N THR A 125 1.47 -17.37 16.77
CA THR A 125 1.96 -17.81 15.46
C THR A 125 2.00 -16.63 14.51
N ILE A 126 3.05 -16.56 13.69
CA ILE A 126 3.17 -15.62 12.57
C ILE A 126 3.05 -16.43 11.28
N TYR A 127 2.05 -16.15 10.47
CA TYR A 127 1.86 -16.76 9.16
C TYR A 127 2.39 -15.84 8.08
N LEU A 128 3.34 -16.34 7.29
CA LEU A 128 3.73 -15.72 6.02
C LEU A 128 3.06 -16.49 4.89
N HIS A 129 2.10 -15.84 4.24
CA HIS A 129 1.37 -16.34 3.09
C HIS A 129 2.14 -15.99 1.82
N THR A 130 2.52 -17.00 1.04
CA THR A 130 3.31 -16.79 -0.19
C THR A 130 3.02 -17.87 -1.22
N ASN A 131 3.21 -17.57 -2.50
CA ASN A 131 3.15 -18.57 -3.58
C ASN A 131 4.50 -19.27 -3.84
N ALA A 132 5.58 -18.88 -3.14
CA ALA A 132 6.91 -19.45 -3.27
C ALA A 132 6.92 -20.99 -3.21
N VAL A 133 7.78 -21.62 -4.02
CA VAL A 133 7.99 -23.08 -3.97
C VAL A 133 8.91 -23.48 -2.82
N HIS A 134 8.98 -24.78 -2.52
CA HIS A 134 9.75 -25.28 -1.38
C HIS A 134 11.23 -24.88 -1.45
N ASP A 135 11.86 -25.01 -2.61
CA ASP A 135 13.28 -24.71 -2.81
C ASP A 135 13.57 -23.21 -2.62
N THR A 136 12.68 -22.33 -3.09
CA THR A 136 12.75 -20.88 -2.84
C THR A 136 12.71 -20.56 -1.36
N ILE A 137 11.80 -21.21 -0.60
CA ILE A 137 11.68 -21.01 0.84
C ILE A 137 12.92 -21.54 1.58
N SER A 138 13.41 -22.73 1.19
CA SER A 138 14.62 -23.32 1.79
C SER A 138 15.83 -22.42 1.55
N GLY A 139 16.02 -21.97 0.31
CA GLY A 139 17.13 -21.10 -0.02
C GLY A 139 17.07 -19.75 0.70
N ALA A 140 15.87 -19.18 0.89
CA ALA A 140 15.70 -17.97 1.68
C ALA A 140 16.07 -18.18 3.16
N ARG A 141 15.75 -19.34 3.75
CA ARG A 141 16.18 -19.71 5.12
C ARG A 141 17.70 -19.85 5.25
N ASP A 142 18.34 -20.34 4.20
CA ASP A 142 19.80 -20.48 4.17
C ASP A 142 20.51 -19.12 4.00
N GLY A 143 19.79 -18.14 3.45
CA GLY A 143 20.24 -16.75 3.27
C GLY A 143 20.48 -16.34 1.82
N PHE A 144 20.13 -17.19 0.85
CA PHE A 144 20.29 -16.89 -0.57
C PHE A 144 19.36 -15.77 -1.05
N ALA A 145 18.26 -15.51 -0.34
CA ALA A 145 17.35 -14.40 -0.60
C ALA A 145 17.74 -13.09 0.13
N GLY A 146 18.93 -13.05 0.75
CA GLY A 146 19.42 -11.90 1.50
C GLY A 146 19.27 -12.04 3.02
N LYS A 147 19.92 -11.11 3.73
CA LYS A 147 20.00 -11.09 5.19
C LYS A 147 18.62 -10.99 5.83
N TRP A 148 17.79 -10.06 5.35
CA TRP A 148 16.48 -9.77 5.95
C TRP A 148 15.50 -10.93 5.80
N ALA A 149 15.49 -11.59 4.64
CA ALA A 149 14.70 -12.80 4.43
C ALA A 149 15.06 -13.89 5.44
N LYS A 150 16.36 -14.15 5.61
CA LYS A 150 16.86 -15.11 6.60
C LYS A 150 16.41 -14.76 8.01
N LEU A 151 16.57 -13.49 8.41
CA LEU A 151 16.19 -13.04 9.75
C LEU A 151 14.68 -13.15 10.00
N ILE A 152 13.83 -12.73 9.05
CA ILE A 152 12.36 -12.89 9.15
C ILE A 152 12.00 -14.36 9.33
N LEU A 153 12.56 -15.24 8.49
CA LEU A 153 12.25 -16.68 8.50
C LEU A 153 12.80 -17.42 9.73
N GLN A 154 13.68 -16.78 10.51
CA GLN A 154 14.20 -17.27 11.79
C GLN A 154 13.45 -16.72 13.01
N ILE A 155 12.51 -15.79 12.84
CA ILE A 155 11.67 -15.30 13.95
C ILE A 155 10.88 -16.48 14.54
N PRO A 156 10.86 -16.64 15.89
CA PRO A 156 10.11 -17.71 16.53
C PRO A 156 8.64 -17.71 16.12
N ASN A 157 8.08 -18.92 15.99
CA ASN A 157 6.68 -19.17 15.64
C ASN A 157 6.27 -18.73 14.21
N ILE A 158 7.22 -18.43 13.32
CA ILE A 158 6.91 -18.17 11.92
C ILE A 158 6.57 -19.49 11.18
N LYS A 159 5.45 -19.48 10.44
CA LYS A 159 4.96 -20.58 9.61
C LYS A 159 4.70 -20.07 8.21
N ILE A 160 5.15 -20.83 7.22
CA ILE A 160 4.91 -20.51 5.82
C ILE A 160 3.64 -21.23 5.36
N LEU A 161 2.67 -20.48 4.87
CA LEU A 161 1.48 -21.02 4.23
C LEU A 161 1.55 -20.73 2.74
N ARG A 162 1.58 -21.79 1.94
CA ARG A 162 1.58 -21.67 0.50
C ARG A 162 0.17 -21.32 0.02
N VAL A 163 0.06 -20.29 -0.80
CA VAL A 163 -1.21 -19.82 -1.37
C VAL A 163 -1.15 -19.84 -2.88
N THR A 164 -2.32 -20.01 -3.50
CA THR A 164 -2.48 -19.80 -4.94
C THR A 164 -2.78 -18.32 -5.18
N VAL A 165 -2.06 -17.70 -6.11
CA VAL A 165 -2.33 -16.31 -6.50
C VAL A 165 -3.73 -16.22 -7.11
N PRO A 166 -4.62 -15.37 -6.59
CA PRO A 166 -5.94 -15.17 -7.19
C PRO A 166 -5.82 -14.69 -8.64
N SER A 167 -6.51 -15.36 -9.55
CA SER A 167 -6.63 -14.96 -10.97
C SER A 167 -8.07 -15.16 -11.43
N VAL A 168 -8.54 -14.31 -12.33
CA VAL A 168 -9.95 -14.29 -12.72
C VAL A 168 -10.07 -14.28 -14.23
N ALA A 169 -10.66 -15.32 -14.82
CA ALA A 169 -11.13 -15.37 -16.21
C ALA A 169 -10.16 -14.75 -17.25
N GLY A 170 -8.84 -14.93 -17.08
CA GLY A 170 -7.81 -14.39 -17.98
C GLY A 170 -7.30 -12.98 -17.66
N TYR A 171 -7.76 -12.34 -16.59
CA TYR A 171 -7.27 -11.06 -16.08
C TYR A 171 -6.36 -11.25 -14.86
N THR A 172 -5.18 -10.62 -14.93
CA THR A 172 -4.27 -10.51 -13.79
C THR A 172 -4.69 -9.32 -12.95
N LEU A 173 -5.09 -9.57 -11.71
CA LEU A 173 -5.36 -8.54 -10.71
C LEU A 173 -4.07 -7.76 -10.40
N SER A 174 -4.19 -6.50 -9.99
CA SER A 174 -3.05 -5.77 -9.43
C SER A 174 -2.47 -6.52 -8.22
N ARG A 175 -1.17 -6.37 -7.99
CA ARG A 175 -0.48 -7.05 -6.89
C ARG A 175 -1.07 -6.70 -5.52
N ASN A 176 -1.47 -5.44 -5.33
CA ASN A 176 -2.11 -4.96 -4.09
C ASN A 176 -3.43 -5.69 -3.86
N LEU A 177 -4.28 -5.76 -4.89
CA LEU A 177 -5.57 -6.41 -4.79
C LEU A 177 -5.45 -7.93 -4.55
N GLN A 178 -4.46 -8.59 -5.16
CA GLN A 178 -4.16 -10.01 -4.84
C GLN A 178 -3.76 -10.19 -3.37
N THR A 179 -3.00 -9.25 -2.83
CA THR A 179 -2.54 -9.26 -1.44
C THR A 179 -3.72 -9.10 -0.49
N GLU A 180 -4.64 -8.17 -0.77
CA GLU A 180 -5.87 -7.96 0.01
C GLU A 180 -6.74 -9.22 0.06
N VAL A 181 -6.90 -9.95 -1.05
CA VAL A 181 -7.68 -11.20 -1.07
C VAL A 181 -7.09 -12.24 -0.16
N VAL A 182 -5.79 -12.47 -0.30
CA VAL A 182 -5.09 -13.47 0.49
C VAL A 182 -5.16 -13.09 1.96
N ALA A 183 -5.00 -11.80 2.29
CA ALA A 183 -5.12 -11.28 3.64
C ALA A 183 -6.53 -11.51 4.22
N ALA A 184 -7.57 -11.08 3.51
CA ALA A 184 -8.96 -11.20 3.93
C ALA A 184 -9.36 -12.68 4.13
N ALA A 185 -9.02 -13.55 3.17
CA ALA A 185 -9.27 -14.98 3.26
C ALA A 185 -8.50 -15.62 4.44
N ALA A 186 -7.23 -15.26 4.63
CA ALA A 186 -6.43 -15.79 5.73
C ALA A 186 -7.01 -15.44 7.11
N VAL A 187 -7.44 -14.19 7.30
CA VAL A 187 -8.05 -13.75 8.56
C VAL A 187 -9.46 -14.31 8.71
N ARG A 188 -10.25 -14.46 7.62
CA ARG A 188 -11.53 -15.18 7.67
C ARG A 188 -11.34 -16.60 8.18
N ASP A 189 -10.37 -17.34 7.64
CA ASP A 189 -10.21 -18.78 7.90
C ASP A 189 -9.58 -19.09 9.25
N LEU A 190 -8.64 -18.25 9.69
CA LEU A 190 -7.82 -18.52 10.87
C LEU A 190 -8.11 -17.58 12.03
N GLY A 191 -8.79 -16.45 11.78
CA GLY A 191 -8.84 -15.29 12.68
C GLY A 191 -7.44 -14.70 12.91
N GLY A 192 -7.38 -13.53 13.52
CA GLY A 192 -6.12 -12.89 13.90
C GLY A 192 -6.00 -11.48 13.39
N VAL A 193 -4.76 -11.09 13.10
CA VAL A 193 -4.32 -9.74 12.74
C VAL A 193 -3.55 -9.83 11.44
N TYR A 194 -4.00 -9.12 10.42
CA TYR A 194 -3.22 -8.85 9.22
C TYR A 194 -2.47 -7.53 9.36
N SER A 195 -1.24 -7.49 8.86
CA SER A 195 -0.41 -6.29 8.75
C SER A 195 0.36 -6.34 7.43
N ALA A 196 0.35 -5.23 6.69
CA ALA A 196 1.30 -4.99 5.62
C ALA A 196 2.72 -4.82 6.19
N PHE A 197 3.74 -4.97 5.33
CA PHE A 197 5.15 -4.92 5.75
C PHE A 197 5.68 -3.50 5.99
N ASP A 198 4.94 -2.47 5.58
CA ASP A 198 5.21 -1.05 5.81
C ASP A 198 4.44 -0.49 7.02
N VAL A 199 3.67 -1.34 7.71
CA VAL A 199 3.02 -1.03 9.00
C VAL A 199 3.92 -1.51 10.14
N HIS A 200 4.28 -0.59 11.04
CA HIS A 200 5.20 -0.85 12.14
C HIS A 200 4.51 -0.74 13.50
N ALA A 201 4.71 -1.76 14.33
CA ALA A 201 4.25 -1.76 15.72
C ALA A 201 5.09 -0.81 16.57
N LEU A 202 4.42 0.08 17.31
CA LEU A 202 5.02 0.91 18.36
C LEU A 202 4.67 0.41 19.76
N GLN A 203 3.49 -0.19 19.91
CA GLN A 203 2.95 -0.68 21.19
C GLN A 203 2.10 -1.93 21.00
N ASP A 204 1.68 -2.54 22.12
CA ASP A 204 0.82 -3.72 22.11
C ASP A 204 -0.63 -3.40 21.74
N ILE A 205 -1.17 -4.09 20.74
CA ILE A 205 -2.55 -3.97 20.26
C ILE A 205 -3.56 -4.79 21.08
N GLN A 206 -3.14 -5.37 22.21
CA GLN A 206 -3.99 -6.19 23.08
C GLN A 206 -5.34 -5.53 23.42
N ALA A 207 -5.33 -4.23 23.72
CA ALA A 207 -6.55 -3.48 24.05
C ALA A 207 -7.61 -3.54 22.94
N TYR A 208 -7.18 -3.53 21.67
CA TYR A 208 -8.08 -3.69 20.53
C TYR A 208 -8.55 -5.14 20.36
N ARG A 209 -7.63 -6.11 20.47
CA ARG A 209 -7.99 -7.54 20.38
C ARG A 209 -8.97 -7.99 21.47
N HIS A 210 -8.88 -7.38 22.65
CA HIS A 210 -9.70 -7.66 23.83
C HIS A 210 -10.91 -6.72 23.97
N SER A 211 -11.17 -5.86 22.98
CA SER A 211 -12.21 -4.83 23.08
C SER A 211 -13.65 -5.36 23.07
N GLY A 212 -13.85 -6.66 22.82
CA GLY A 212 -15.15 -7.30 22.70
C GLY A 212 -15.72 -7.26 21.27
N PHE A 213 -15.17 -6.43 20.39
CA PHE A 213 -15.57 -6.36 18.99
C PHE A 213 -15.07 -7.58 18.19
N PRO A 214 -15.90 -8.20 17.35
CA PRO A 214 -15.50 -9.28 16.45
C PRO A 214 -14.42 -8.87 15.44
N SER A 215 -14.45 -7.62 14.97
CA SER A 215 -13.45 -7.07 14.06
C SER A 215 -13.01 -5.67 14.51
N VAL A 216 -11.74 -5.36 14.27
CA VAL A 216 -11.17 -4.01 14.45
C VAL A 216 -10.40 -3.63 13.19
N LEU A 217 -10.59 -2.40 12.72
CA LEU A 217 -9.99 -1.88 11.50
C LEU A 217 -9.24 -0.58 11.80
N ALA A 218 -8.09 -0.40 11.17
CA ALA A 218 -7.38 0.88 11.22
C ALA A 218 -8.15 1.95 10.41
N ALA A 219 -8.18 3.18 10.91
CA ALA A 219 -8.67 4.33 10.16
C ALA A 219 -7.51 4.92 9.32
N SER A 220 -7.73 5.18 8.03
CA SER A 220 -6.74 5.82 7.15
C SER A 220 -7.34 7.07 6.51
N GLY A 221 -6.55 8.15 6.44
CA GLY A 221 -6.91 9.52 6.04
C GLY A 221 -8.21 9.70 5.25
N ASP A 222 -8.11 9.88 3.94
CA ASP A 222 -9.22 10.29 3.06
C ASP A 222 -10.15 9.12 2.68
N THR A 223 -9.68 7.88 2.76
CA THR A 223 -10.47 6.66 2.48
C THR A 223 -11.36 6.27 3.66
N GLY A 224 -11.08 6.81 4.85
CA GLY A 224 -11.77 6.55 6.11
C GLY A 224 -11.34 5.25 6.80
N VAL A 225 -10.70 4.32 6.08
CA VAL A 225 -10.28 3.00 6.59
C VAL A 225 -9.06 2.46 5.84
N SER A 226 -8.17 1.77 6.55
CA SER A 226 -6.98 1.13 5.98
C SER A 226 -7.25 -0.33 5.62
N HIS A 227 -6.72 -0.79 4.48
CA HIS A 227 -6.62 -2.22 4.18
C HIS A 227 -5.29 -2.84 4.66
N ASP A 228 -4.31 -2.02 5.04
CA ASP A 228 -2.95 -2.44 5.42
C ASP A 228 -2.86 -2.98 6.84
N PHE A 229 -3.87 -2.72 7.67
CA PHE A 229 -3.98 -3.29 9.00
C PHE A 229 -5.42 -3.54 9.40
N PHE A 230 -5.72 -4.79 9.76
CA PHE A 230 -7.02 -5.15 10.32
C PHE A 230 -6.90 -6.41 11.15
N MET A 231 -7.87 -6.60 12.04
CA MET A 231 -7.93 -7.79 12.87
C MET A 231 -9.36 -8.26 13.02
N SER A 232 -9.56 -9.57 13.07
CA SER A 232 -10.88 -10.14 13.14
C SER A 232 -10.88 -11.54 13.72
N LYS A 233 -11.98 -11.91 14.37
CA LYS A 233 -12.29 -13.33 14.59
C LYS A 233 -12.47 -14.03 13.24
N ARG A 234 -12.27 -15.33 13.30
CA ARG A 234 -12.66 -16.25 12.23
C ARG A 234 -14.13 -16.03 11.87
N ASP A 235 -14.45 -16.02 10.59
CA ASP A 235 -15.81 -15.91 10.05
C ASP A 235 -16.60 -14.67 10.54
N ALA A 236 -15.93 -13.62 11.01
CA ALA A 236 -16.64 -12.41 11.42
C ALA A 236 -17.18 -11.64 10.21
N MET A 237 -18.22 -10.84 10.45
CA MET A 237 -18.97 -10.19 9.39
C MET A 237 -18.11 -9.31 8.46
N LEU A 238 -17.08 -8.62 8.99
CA LEU A 238 -16.17 -7.80 8.18
C LEU A 238 -15.47 -8.62 7.10
N VAL A 239 -14.75 -9.65 7.49
CA VAL A 239 -13.87 -10.42 6.58
C VAL A 239 -14.68 -11.29 5.61
N THR A 240 -15.82 -11.83 6.05
CA THR A 240 -16.73 -12.55 5.15
C THR A 240 -17.37 -11.62 4.11
N ALA A 241 -17.93 -10.48 4.53
CA ALA A 241 -18.56 -9.56 3.60
C ALA A 241 -17.55 -8.87 2.66
N TRP A 242 -16.33 -8.64 3.14
CA TRP A 242 -15.27 -8.07 2.32
C TRP A 242 -14.81 -9.03 1.25
N GLU A 243 -14.49 -10.27 1.60
CA GLU A 243 -14.10 -11.28 0.63
C GLU A 243 -15.22 -11.59 -0.38
N ASP A 244 -16.47 -11.75 0.07
CA ASP A 244 -17.62 -11.95 -0.82
C ASP A 244 -17.72 -10.84 -1.89
N ARG A 245 -17.44 -9.58 -1.50
CA ARG A 245 -17.45 -8.45 -2.43
C ARG A 245 -16.21 -8.37 -3.30
N LEU A 246 -15.05 -8.76 -2.80
CA LEU A 246 -13.85 -8.91 -3.62
C LEU A 246 -14.10 -9.97 -4.71
N GLU A 247 -14.68 -11.12 -4.36
CA GLU A 247 -15.06 -12.18 -5.30
C GLU A 247 -16.10 -11.72 -6.33
N GLN A 248 -17.09 -10.93 -5.92
CA GLN A 248 -18.06 -10.35 -6.86
C GLN A 248 -17.41 -9.33 -7.80
N ALA A 249 -16.57 -8.43 -7.28
CA ALA A 249 -15.83 -7.48 -8.10
C ALA A 249 -14.92 -8.20 -9.11
N TYR A 250 -14.34 -9.33 -8.71
CA TYR A 250 -13.61 -10.24 -9.58
C TYR A 250 -14.47 -10.80 -10.69
N ALA A 251 -15.60 -11.43 -10.36
CA ALA A 251 -16.50 -12.03 -11.35
C ALA A 251 -16.96 -11.02 -12.43
N LEU A 252 -16.97 -9.72 -12.10
CA LEU A 252 -17.37 -8.64 -13.00
C LEU A 252 -16.21 -7.96 -13.76
N GLY A 253 -14.96 -8.45 -13.62
CA GLY A 253 -13.79 -7.90 -14.31
C GLY A 253 -13.34 -6.52 -13.79
N ALA A 254 -13.76 -6.16 -12.58
CA ALA A 254 -13.52 -4.86 -11.97
C ALA A 254 -12.15 -4.81 -11.26
N GLY A 255 -11.08 -5.03 -12.02
CA GLY A 255 -9.71 -5.21 -11.51
C GLY A 255 -9.08 -4.01 -10.78
N SER A 256 -9.80 -2.89 -10.62
CA SER A 256 -9.29 -1.65 -10.00
C SER A 256 -10.20 -1.07 -8.91
N ILE A 257 -11.09 -1.86 -8.30
CA ILE A 257 -12.14 -1.36 -7.38
C ILE A 257 -11.81 -1.61 -5.89
N GLY A 258 -10.73 -2.34 -5.57
CA GLY A 258 -10.35 -2.76 -4.20
C GLY A 258 -10.50 -1.68 -3.13
N GLU A 259 -9.93 -0.50 -3.38
CA GLU A 259 -9.94 0.65 -2.47
C GLU A 259 -11.34 1.16 -2.11
N THR A 260 -12.34 0.94 -2.97
CA THR A 260 -13.72 1.38 -2.72
C THR A 260 -14.60 0.29 -2.08
N ILE A 261 -14.19 -0.98 -2.15
CA ILE A 261 -14.98 -2.10 -1.63
C ILE A 261 -15.02 -2.05 -0.11
N LEU A 262 -13.86 -1.92 0.54
CA LEU A 262 -13.75 -1.96 1.99
C LEU A 262 -14.54 -0.83 2.68
N PRO A 263 -14.45 0.45 2.27
CA PRO A 263 -15.30 1.51 2.82
C PRO A 263 -16.80 1.21 2.70
N GLY A 264 -17.23 0.64 1.56
CA GLY A 264 -18.62 0.22 1.36
C GLY A 264 -19.04 -0.93 2.29
N VAL A 265 -18.14 -1.85 2.61
CA VAL A 265 -18.38 -2.95 3.59
C VAL A 265 -18.54 -2.36 4.97
N VAL A 266 -17.59 -1.53 5.38
CA VAL A 266 -17.58 -0.86 6.68
C VAL A 266 -18.84 -0.04 6.88
N GLY A 267 -19.22 0.81 5.90
CA GLY A 267 -20.43 1.62 5.98
C GLY A 267 -21.71 0.77 6.07
N SER A 268 -21.74 -0.40 5.41
CA SER A 268 -22.86 -1.33 5.53
C SER A 268 -22.95 -1.91 6.94
N ILE A 269 -21.83 -2.38 7.49
CA ILE A 269 -21.73 -2.98 8.83
C ILE A 269 -22.09 -1.96 9.92
N MET A 270 -21.50 -0.77 9.87
CA MET A 270 -21.75 0.32 10.81
C MET A 270 -23.24 0.69 10.89
N ARG A 271 -23.97 0.57 9.78
CA ARG A 271 -25.40 0.88 9.73
C ARG A 271 -26.30 -0.21 10.31
N ILE A 272 -25.94 -1.48 10.14
CA ILE A 272 -26.84 -2.61 10.44
C ILE A 272 -26.46 -3.39 11.70
N ALA A 273 -25.18 -3.37 12.07
CA ALA A 273 -24.62 -4.13 13.18
C ALA A 273 -23.33 -3.44 13.68
N PRO A 274 -23.44 -2.22 14.23
CA PRO A 274 -22.27 -1.45 14.69
C PRO A 274 -21.44 -2.16 15.77
N GLN A 275 -22.03 -3.11 16.52
CA GLN A 275 -21.32 -3.93 17.50
C GLN A 275 -20.34 -4.94 16.88
N GLU A 276 -20.40 -5.19 15.58
CA GLU A 276 -19.55 -6.17 14.88
C GLU A 276 -18.17 -5.61 14.51
N LEU A 277 -18.00 -4.28 14.50
CA LEU A 277 -16.79 -3.63 14.02
C LEU A 277 -16.45 -2.41 14.88
N ARG A 278 -15.17 -2.30 15.26
CA ARG A 278 -14.60 -1.09 15.83
C ARG A 278 -13.57 -0.49 14.89
N LEU A 279 -13.57 0.83 14.76
CA LEU A 279 -12.44 1.54 14.16
C LEU A 279 -11.42 1.89 15.26
N MET A 280 -10.14 1.77 14.94
CA MET A 280 -9.07 2.28 15.81
C MET A 280 -9.19 3.79 15.93
N ASP A 281 -8.73 4.31 17.07
CA ASP A 281 -8.71 5.75 17.32
C ASP A 281 -7.71 6.41 16.34
N THR A 282 -8.00 7.63 15.88
CA THR A 282 -7.25 8.29 14.79
C THR A 282 -5.75 8.43 15.06
N MET A 283 -5.33 8.57 16.33
CA MET A 283 -3.92 8.66 16.71
C MET A 283 -3.29 7.31 17.09
N SER A 284 -4.08 6.24 17.13
CA SER A 284 -3.58 4.88 17.38
C SER A 284 -2.97 4.24 16.15
N PHE A 285 -3.41 4.63 14.95
CA PHE A 285 -2.77 4.29 13.68
C PHE A 285 -2.46 5.55 12.89
N VAL A 286 -1.18 5.87 12.78
CA VAL A 286 -0.69 7.06 12.08
C VAL A 286 -0.13 6.63 10.74
N THR A 287 -0.70 7.12 9.63
CA THR A 287 -0.31 6.72 8.27
C THR A 287 -0.24 7.93 7.34
N ASP A 288 0.78 7.99 6.49
CA ASP A 288 0.88 9.02 5.44
C ASP A 288 0.12 8.69 4.16
N GLN A 289 -0.53 7.53 4.11
CA GLN A 289 -1.38 7.11 2.99
C GLN A 289 -2.42 8.18 2.69
N ASP A 290 -2.38 8.68 1.45
CA ASP A 290 -3.23 9.75 0.91
C ASP A 290 -3.28 11.04 1.74
N ASN A 291 -2.33 11.26 2.66
CA ASN A 291 -2.32 12.42 3.55
C ASN A 291 -0.97 13.13 3.51
N SER A 292 -0.82 14.05 2.56
CA SER A 292 0.40 14.87 2.40
C SER A 292 0.80 15.65 3.66
N THR A 293 -0.16 16.05 4.50
CA THR A 293 0.14 16.73 5.77
C THR A 293 0.79 15.76 6.75
N MET A 294 0.27 14.54 6.83
CA MET A 294 0.85 13.48 7.64
C MET A 294 2.22 13.04 7.11
N SER A 295 2.39 12.94 5.78
CA SER A 295 3.71 12.70 5.17
C SER A 295 4.73 13.74 5.65
N ASN A 296 4.41 15.03 5.49
CA ASN A 296 5.30 16.11 5.89
C ASN A 296 5.63 16.07 7.39
N MET A 297 4.64 15.73 8.23
CA MET A 297 4.83 15.63 9.67
C MET A 297 5.71 14.43 10.06
N LEU A 298 5.53 13.27 9.43
CA LEU A 298 6.34 12.06 9.70
C LEU A 298 7.79 12.22 9.24
N TYR A 299 8.02 12.91 8.14
CA TYR A 299 9.38 13.20 7.63
C TYR A 299 10.01 14.46 8.22
N HIS A 300 9.29 15.21 9.05
CA HIS A 300 9.84 16.42 9.64
C HIS A 300 11.11 16.12 10.45
N VAL A 301 12.18 16.83 10.08
CA VAL A 301 13.46 16.89 10.78
C VAL A 301 13.45 18.20 11.56
N PRO A 302 13.34 18.20 12.89
CA PRO A 302 13.52 19.44 13.63
C PRO A 302 14.93 19.94 13.40
N GLU A 303 15.05 21.19 13.01
CA GLU A 303 16.34 21.85 12.92
C GLU A 303 16.95 21.88 14.32
N THR A 304 17.89 20.97 14.62
CA THR A 304 18.73 21.10 15.81
C THR A 304 19.64 22.30 15.53
N GLY A 305 19.32 23.45 16.14
CA GLY A 305 19.97 24.72 15.87
C GLY A 305 21.50 24.64 15.86
N ALA A 306 22.06 24.84 14.66
CA ALA A 306 23.35 25.49 14.39
C ALA A 306 23.59 25.41 12.88
N GLU A 307 23.27 26.47 12.13
CA GLU A 307 24.12 27.09 11.09
C GLU A 307 23.32 28.04 10.17
N ASP A 308 23.77 29.30 10.17
CA ASP A 308 23.55 30.40 9.23
C ASP A 308 22.13 30.78 8.80
N SER A 309 21.60 31.77 9.51
CA SER A 309 20.54 32.71 9.11
C SER A 309 20.89 33.60 7.89
N SER A 310 21.77 33.16 7.00
CA SER A 310 22.20 33.91 5.81
C SER A 310 22.19 33.05 4.55
N LYS A 311 21.00 32.60 4.14
CA LYS A 311 20.65 32.32 2.73
C LYS A 311 19.12 32.25 2.61
N LYS A 312 18.47 33.41 2.76
CA LYS A 312 17.11 33.60 2.22
C LYS A 312 17.21 33.55 0.70
N GLN A 313 16.88 32.40 0.11
CA GLN A 313 16.55 32.33 -1.30
C GLN A 313 15.10 32.84 -1.45
N PRO A 314 14.83 33.80 -2.36
CA PRO A 314 13.48 34.32 -2.56
C PRO A 314 12.68 33.39 -3.47
N ASP A 315 11.36 33.41 -3.25
CA ASP A 315 10.30 32.98 -4.16
C ASP A 315 10.17 31.49 -4.52
N SER A 316 9.48 30.76 -3.64
CA SER A 316 8.38 29.89 -4.06
C SER A 316 7.21 30.06 -3.08
N GLY A 317 6.02 30.32 -3.61
CA GLY A 317 4.90 30.86 -2.85
C GLY A 317 4.46 30.04 -1.64
N ASN A 318 4.54 30.68 -0.47
CA ASN A 318 3.63 30.55 0.69
C ASN A 318 3.03 29.15 0.97
N LEU A 319 3.86 28.13 1.12
CA LEU A 319 3.57 27.13 2.14
C LEU A 319 4.16 27.67 3.43
N LYS A 320 3.30 28.15 4.33
CA LYS A 320 3.71 28.46 5.70
C LYS A 320 4.53 27.28 6.18
N GLN A 321 5.78 27.52 6.57
CA GLN A 321 6.63 26.55 7.23
C GLN A 321 5.89 26.19 8.51
N ILE A 322 5.06 25.15 8.45
CA ILE A 322 4.37 24.61 9.62
C ILE A 322 5.52 24.00 10.42
N GLU A 323 5.88 24.64 11.54
CA GLU A 323 6.72 24.02 12.55
C GLU A 323 5.96 22.78 13.03
N PHE A 324 6.33 21.61 12.50
CA PHE A 324 5.76 20.36 12.96
C PHE A 324 6.41 20.03 14.30
N GLU A 325 5.66 20.28 15.38
CA GLU A 325 6.08 19.93 16.74
C GLU A 325 6.40 18.43 16.87
N PHE A 326 7.08 18.10 17.97
CA PHE A 326 7.33 16.72 18.37
C PHE A 326 6.01 15.95 18.51
N ILE A 327 5.90 14.81 17.83
CA ILE A 327 4.73 13.93 17.98
C ILE A 327 4.87 13.14 19.29
N ASP A 328 3.85 13.24 20.15
CA ASP A 328 3.69 12.34 21.28
C ASP A 328 3.14 10.98 20.80
N TRP A 329 3.99 9.96 20.84
CA TRP A 329 3.68 8.60 20.41
C TRP A 329 3.00 7.76 21.50
N SER A 330 2.72 8.32 22.69
CA SER A 330 2.23 7.55 23.83
C SER A 330 0.90 6.83 23.57
N ASN A 331 0.07 7.37 22.66
CA ASN A 331 -1.21 6.78 22.28
C ASN A 331 -1.15 6.04 20.92
N THR A 332 -0.01 6.06 20.25
CA THR A 332 0.16 5.45 18.93
C THR A 332 0.60 4.00 19.05
N HIS A 333 -0.19 3.10 18.48
CA HIS A 333 0.08 1.67 18.47
C HIS A 333 0.82 1.24 17.21
N LEU A 334 0.53 1.93 16.10
CA LEU A 334 0.95 1.58 14.77
C LEU A 334 1.33 2.85 14.01
N VAL A 335 2.42 2.78 13.23
CA VAL A 335 2.76 3.80 12.25
C VAL A 335 3.01 3.15 10.89
N GLN A 336 2.46 3.73 9.84
CA GLN A 336 2.71 3.30 8.46
C GLN A 336 3.39 4.43 7.70
N LEU A 337 4.28 4.02 6.81
CA LEU A 337 4.94 4.89 5.87
C LEU A 337 4.86 4.26 4.49
N THR A 338 4.04 4.80 3.59
CA THR A 338 3.85 4.23 2.26
C THR A 338 5.16 4.26 1.47
N ASP A 339 5.50 3.14 0.82
CA ASP A 339 6.72 2.95 0.04
C ASP A 339 7.99 3.39 0.79
N PRO A 340 8.31 2.80 1.95
CA PRO A 340 9.46 3.23 2.75
C PRO A 340 10.80 2.97 2.03
N GLN A 341 10.78 2.17 0.97
CA GLN A 341 11.91 1.93 0.05
C GLN A 341 12.20 3.07 -0.90
N ASP A 342 11.24 3.97 -1.14
CA ASP A 342 11.48 5.09 -2.02
C ASP A 342 12.24 6.19 -1.29
N ARG A 343 12.95 7.04 -2.04
CA ARG A 343 13.54 8.22 -1.44
C ARG A 343 12.45 9.18 -1.01
N LYS A 344 12.57 9.68 0.21
CA LYS A 344 11.59 10.58 0.80
C LYS A 344 12.20 11.94 1.05
N TRP A 345 11.40 12.97 0.89
CA TRP A 345 11.84 14.35 1.09
C TRP A 345 11.81 14.67 2.59
N THR A 346 12.98 14.90 3.18
CA THR A 346 13.12 15.25 4.61
C THR A 346 13.21 16.76 4.84
N GLY A 347 12.62 17.54 3.93
CA GLY A 347 12.61 19.00 3.96
C GLY A 347 13.81 19.63 3.25
N ASN A 348 15.03 19.13 3.48
CA ASN A 348 16.26 19.67 2.89
C ASN A 348 17.01 18.70 1.95
N ARG A 349 16.65 17.42 1.94
CA ARG A 349 17.22 16.40 1.06
C ARG A 349 16.24 15.26 0.79
N SER A 350 16.52 14.50 -0.27
CA SER A 350 15.84 13.26 -0.59
C SER A 350 16.71 12.10 -0.07
N GLU A 351 16.25 11.37 0.95
CA GLU A 351 17.00 10.26 1.54
C GLU A 351 16.15 8.99 1.71
N TYR A 352 16.81 7.83 1.73
CA TYR A 352 16.17 6.54 2.06
C TYR A 352 16.05 6.39 3.58
N VAL A 353 15.02 5.70 4.04
CA VAL A 353 14.93 5.29 5.44
C VAL A 353 15.88 4.12 5.70
N THR A 354 17.10 4.44 6.13
CA THR A 354 18.15 3.47 6.45
C THR A 354 18.22 3.16 7.95
N PRO A 355 18.94 2.11 8.36
CA PRO A 355 19.26 1.86 9.77
C PRO A 355 19.83 3.09 10.49
N ARG A 356 20.79 3.78 9.86
CA ARG A 356 21.36 5.04 10.36
C ARG A 356 20.30 6.13 10.49
N HIS A 357 19.39 6.28 9.52
CA HIS A 357 18.31 7.26 9.61
C HIS A 357 17.46 7.11 10.88
N ILE A 358 17.13 5.85 11.22
CA ILE A 358 16.34 5.53 12.41
C ILE A 358 17.17 5.71 13.69
N LEU A 359 18.39 5.15 13.74
CA LEU A 359 19.25 5.21 14.92
C LEU A 359 19.70 6.65 15.26
N ASP A 360 19.88 7.50 14.25
CA ASP A 360 20.17 8.93 14.42
C ASP A 360 18.92 9.76 14.73
N ARG A 361 17.70 9.16 14.72
CA ARG A 361 16.42 9.84 15.04
C ARG A 361 16.15 11.06 14.15
N ARG A 362 16.45 10.92 12.85
CA ARG A 362 16.46 12.05 11.90
C ARG A 362 15.08 12.62 11.58
N SER A 363 14.01 11.87 11.75
CA SER A 363 12.63 12.35 11.56
C SER A 363 11.70 11.95 12.70
N ASN A 364 10.49 12.49 12.73
CA ASN A 364 9.44 12.02 13.65
C ASN A 364 9.17 10.51 13.50
N PHE A 365 9.10 10.02 12.27
CA PHE A 365 9.00 8.58 11.99
C PHE A 365 10.22 7.79 12.52
N ALA A 366 11.43 8.28 12.30
CA ALA A 366 12.65 7.65 12.84
C ALA A 366 12.63 7.58 14.36
N ARG A 367 12.11 8.60 15.04
CA ARG A 367 11.98 8.61 16.50
C ARG A 367 10.95 7.62 17.01
N ALA A 368 9.85 7.46 16.29
CA ALA A 368 8.85 6.44 16.60
C ALA A 368 9.47 5.03 16.58
N LEU A 369 10.29 4.75 15.57
CA LEU A 369 10.92 3.44 15.38
C LEU A 369 12.26 3.25 16.12
N TYR A 370 12.84 4.33 16.65
CA TYR A 370 14.11 4.28 17.37
C TYR A 370 14.16 3.24 18.49
N PRO A 371 13.14 3.10 19.38
CA PRO A 371 13.20 2.12 20.46
C PRO A 371 13.43 0.69 19.96
N ILE A 372 12.71 0.27 18.92
CA ILE A 372 12.83 -1.09 18.38
C ILE A 372 14.11 -1.28 17.56
N ALA A 373 14.52 -0.28 16.78
CA ALA A 373 15.79 -0.31 16.05
C ALA A 373 16.99 -0.37 16.99
N LYS A 374 16.94 0.37 18.11
CA LYS A 374 17.98 0.31 19.14
C LYS A 374 18.11 -1.09 19.73
N ILE A 375 16.99 -1.76 20.03
CA ILE A 375 17.00 -3.15 20.53
C ILE A 375 17.67 -4.09 19.52
N LEU A 376 17.38 -3.95 18.23
CA LEU A 376 18.02 -4.75 17.18
C LEU A 376 19.52 -4.48 17.08
N HIS A 377 19.92 -3.20 17.16
CA HIS A 377 21.32 -2.80 17.13
C HIS A 377 22.09 -3.35 18.33
N ASP A 378 21.54 -3.21 19.54
CA ASP A 378 22.16 -3.73 20.77
C ASP A 378 22.29 -5.27 20.74
N LYS A 379 21.44 -5.97 19.99
CA LYS A 379 21.51 -7.43 19.75
C LYS A 379 22.46 -7.83 18.61
N GLY A 380 23.09 -6.87 17.93
CA GLY A 380 23.94 -7.12 16.76
C GLY A 380 23.18 -7.58 15.51
N LEU A 381 21.85 -7.41 15.48
CA LEU A 381 21.00 -7.76 14.33
C LEU A 381 20.91 -6.63 13.30
N LEU A 382 21.28 -5.41 13.70
CA LEU A 382 21.24 -4.19 12.89
C LEU A 382 22.56 -3.43 13.07
N GLN A 383 23.17 -2.99 11.97
CA GLN A 383 24.36 -2.14 11.99
C GLN A 383 24.06 -0.79 11.32
N LEU A 384 24.81 0.25 11.69
CA LEU A 384 24.60 1.61 11.17
C LEU A 384 24.79 1.71 9.65
N ASP A 385 25.81 1.03 9.13
CA ASP A 385 26.22 1.11 7.72
C ASP A 385 25.61 0.02 6.84
N GLU A 386 24.58 -0.66 7.35
CA GLU A 386 23.84 -1.62 6.54
C GLU A 386 23.09 -0.94 5.42
N GLU A 387 23.26 -1.48 4.22
CA GLU A 387 22.51 -1.07 3.05
C GLU A 387 21.02 -1.40 3.21
N PHE A 388 20.21 -0.73 2.40
CA PHE A 388 18.76 -0.90 2.41
C PHE A 388 18.30 -2.32 1.98
N TYR A 389 19.12 -3.00 1.15
CA TYR A 389 18.81 -4.27 0.49
C TYR A 389 19.38 -5.50 1.21
#